data_AF-A0A7E6EL43-F1
#
_entry.id   AF-A0A7E6EL43-F1
#
_cell.length_a   1.000
_cell.length_b   1.000
_cell.length_c   1.000
_cell.angle_alpha   90.00
_cell.angle_beta   90.00
_cell.angle_gamma   90.00
#
_symmetry.space_group_name_H-M   'P 1'
#
loop_
_entity.id
_entity.type
_entity.pdbx_description
1 polymer ?
#
loop_
_entity_poly.entity_id
_entity_poly.type
_entity_poly.pdbx_seq_one_letter_code
_entity_poly.pdbx_strand_id
1 'polypeptide(L)'
;MSDVSIILPVHNASKWLDECLKSISDQTFTGSLELSAYDDASTDDSFDLLEVWRSKLKEKNIQVTLMKNKYGSPKGVGFARNRAVENSCGHFLCFLDADDVMSVERVQIQYNAAFEHPECLIGSRFHREPSDSMKRFTLWANTLNEEQLQTQIFTSHGPTIAMPTWFCSRELFDKVGGFSEDGQGTPEDLIFFYKHLDLKGSVIRVNSDLLMYRYHSSCTTFSVSEETIWNIRLQRFERDILNHLSHFTIWNAGKQGRKFYRSLKPDNRKKVSMFCDVDAKKIKKAVYIYEESQESPKPRVPICHFSKAEPPIVICMKMCA
;
A
#
# COMPACT_ATOMS: atom_id res chain seq x y z
N MET A 1 -11.19 -27.88 -4.29
CA MET A 1 -10.85 -26.47 -3.99
C MET A 1 -9.57 -26.17 -4.75
N SER A 2 -9.46 -24.99 -5.34
CA SER A 2 -8.24 -24.54 -6.00
C SER A 2 -7.14 -24.29 -4.96
N ASP A 3 -5.86 -24.32 -5.33
CA ASP A 3 -4.77 -23.99 -4.42
C ASP A 3 -4.62 -22.47 -4.32
N VAL A 4 -4.72 -21.77 -5.45
CA VAL A 4 -4.57 -20.32 -5.56
C VAL A 4 -5.74 -19.70 -6.32
N SER A 5 -6.30 -18.63 -5.76
CA SER A 5 -7.21 -17.71 -6.44
C SER A 5 -6.48 -16.45 -6.86
N ILE A 6 -6.46 -16.15 -8.16
CA ILE A 6 -6.08 -14.83 -8.65
C ILE A 6 -7.29 -13.90 -8.51
N ILE A 7 -7.11 -12.82 -7.77
CA ILE A 7 -8.14 -11.84 -7.43
C ILE A 7 -7.95 -10.62 -8.33
N LEU A 8 -8.87 -10.42 -9.26
CA LEU A 8 -8.77 -9.41 -10.31
C LEU A 8 -9.95 -8.41 -10.24
N PRO A 9 -9.79 -7.26 -9.58
CA PRO A 9 -10.75 -6.16 -9.70
C PRO A 9 -10.63 -5.52 -11.09
N VAL A 10 -11.76 -5.22 -11.73
CA VAL A 10 -11.80 -4.65 -13.08
C VAL A 10 -12.71 -3.42 -13.11
N HIS A 11 -12.22 -2.31 -13.64
CA HIS A 11 -13.04 -1.14 -13.99
C HIS A 11 -12.38 -0.39 -15.15
N ASN A 12 -13.02 -0.36 -16.31
CA ASN A 12 -12.55 0.35 -17.51
C ASN A 12 -11.09 0.02 -17.90
N ALA A 13 -10.79 -1.28 -17.99
CA ALA A 13 -9.45 -1.80 -18.23
C ALA A 13 -9.26 -2.48 -19.60
N SER A 14 -10.21 -2.31 -20.53
CA SER A 14 -10.22 -3.01 -21.84
C SER A 14 -8.88 -2.92 -22.59
N LYS A 15 -8.21 -1.77 -22.51
CA LYS A 15 -6.91 -1.52 -23.12
C LYS A 15 -5.78 -2.42 -22.62
N TRP A 16 -5.86 -2.93 -21.40
CA TRP A 16 -4.76 -3.64 -20.72
C TRP A 16 -5.08 -5.10 -20.43
N LEU A 17 -6.35 -5.46 -20.41
CA LEU A 17 -6.82 -6.79 -20.03
C LEU A 17 -6.20 -7.92 -20.86
N ASP A 18 -5.99 -7.74 -22.17
CA ASP A 18 -5.37 -8.77 -23.00
C ASP A 18 -3.99 -9.19 -22.49
N GLU A 19 -3.16 -8.22 -22.10
CA GLU A 19 -1.80 -8.48 -21.59
C GLU A 19 -1.84 -9.02 -20.16
N CYS A 20 -2.71 -8.45 -19.32
CA CYS A 20 -2.94 -8.91 -17.95
C CYS A 20 -3.38 -10.38 -17.93
N LEU A 21 -4.42 -10.74 -18.69
CA LEU A 21 -4.98 -12.09 -18.76
C LEU A 21 -4.03 -13.07 -19.46
N LYS A 22 -3.25 -12.60 -20.44
CA LYS A 22 -2.16 -13.40 -21.00
C LYS A 22 -1.12 -13.78 -19.93
N SER A 23 -0.76 -12.85 -19.05
CA SER A 23 0.19 -13.13 -17.96
C SER A 23 -0.33 -14.16 -16.94
N ILE A 24 -1.65 -14.25 -16.79
CA ILE A 24 -2.33 -15.33 -16.04
C ILE A 24 -2.24 -16.66 -16.77
N SER A 25 -2.55 -16.66 -18.07
CA SER A 25 -2.50 -17.85 -18.93
C SER A 25 -1.11 -18.48 -19.02
N ASP A 26 -0.06 -17.68 -18.87
CA ASP A 26 1.34 -18.10 -19.03
C ASP A 26 2.01 -18.54 -17.71
N GLN A 27 1.27 -18.61 -16.59
CA GLN A 27 1.86 -19.03 -15.31
C GLN A 27 2.43 -20.45 -15.37
N THR A 28 3.60 -20.65 -14.76
CA THR A 28 4.29 -21.95 -14.65
C THR A 28 3.88 -22.76 -13.41
N PHE A 29 2.91 -22.27 -12.64
CA PHE A 29 2.44 -22.90 -11.42
C PHE A 29 1.92 -24.31 -11.66
N THR A 30 2.38 -25.27 -10.87
CA THR A 30 2.01 -26.69 -11.04
C THR A 30 0.76 -27.09 -10.25
N GLY A 31 0.29 -26.24 -9.33
CA GLY A 31 -0.94 -26.47 -8.59
C GLY A 31 -2.19 -26.02 -9.35
N SER A 32 -3.33 -26.16 -8.70
CA SER A 32 -4.63 -25.76 -9.24
C SER A 32 -4.86 -24.25 -9.09
N LEU A 33 -5.16 -23.60 -10.21
CA LEU A 33 -5.30 -22.15 -10.32
C LEU A 33 -6.72 -21.78 -10.74
N GLU A 34 -7.24 -20.73 -10.14
CA GLU A 34 -8.47 -20.08 -10.61
C GLU A 34 -8.28 -18.57 -10.72
N LEU A 35 -9.10 -17.95 -11.58
CA LEU A 35 -9.28 -16.53 -11.69
C LEU A 35 -10.67 -16.17 -11.17
N SER A 36 -10.73 -15.28 -10.19
CA SER A 36 -11.96 -14.61 -9.77
C SER A 36 -11.85 -13.14 -10.16
N ALA A 37 -12.58 -12.76 -11.21
CA ALA A 37 -12.60 -11.39 -11.71
C ALA A 37 -13.95 -10.72 -11.40
N TYR A 38 -13.88 -9.50 -10.89
CA TYR A 38 -15.06 -8.70 -10.55
C TYR A 38 -15.06 -7.38 -11.28
N ASP A 39 -16.01 -7.20 -12.20
CA ASP A 39 -16.23 -5.96 -12.95
C ASP A 39 -17.04 -4.97 -12.11
N ASP A 40 -16.39 -3.90 -11.66
CA ASP A 40 -16.96 -2.83 -10.85
C ASP A 40 -17.62 -1.76 -11.74
N ALA A 41 -18.59 -2.19 -12.54
CA ALA A 41 -19.40 -1.34 -13.42
C ALA A 41 -18.56 -0.63 -14.50
N SER A 42 -17.80 -1.40 -15.29
CA SER A 42 -17.14 -0.85 -16.49
C SER A 42 -18.17 -0.35 -17.50
N THR A 43 -17.77 0.71 -18.20
CA THR A 43 -18.51 1.36 -19.30
C THR A 43 -17.88 1.09 -20.67
N ASP A 44 -16.71 0.45 -20.71
CA ASP A 44 -16.04 -0.03 -21.90
C ASP A 44 -16.24 -1.55 -22.10
N ASP A 45 -15.54 -2.13 -23.07
CA ASP A 45 -15.65 -3.55 -23.45
C ASP A 45 -14.92 -4.51 -22.49
N SER A 46 -14.55 -4.06 -21.28
CA SER A 46 -13.78 -4.87 -20.31
C SER A 46 -14.44 -6.21 -19.99
N PHE A 47 -15.75 -6.20 -19.72
CA PHE A 47 -16.47 -7.42 -19.36
C PHE A 47 -16.55 -8.42 -20.53
N ASP A 48 -16.75 -7.91 -21.74
CA ASP A 48 -16.81 -8.75 -22.94
C ASP A 48 -15.45 -9.41 -23.22
N LEU A 49 -14.35 -8.69 -23.00
CA LEU A 49 -13.00 -9.25 -23.07
C LEU A 49 -12.75 -10.34 -22.04
N LEU A 50 -13.25 -10.18 -20.80
CA LEU A 50 -13.16 -11.22 -19.77
C LEU A 50 -13.87 -12.51 -20.22
N GLU A 51 -15.05 -12.42 -20.83
CA GLU A 51 -15.78 -13.59 -21.35
C GLU A 51 -15.05 -14.26 -22.52
N VAL A 52 -14.40 -13.49 -23.40
CA VAL A 52 -13.55 -14.05 -24.47
C VAL A 52 -12.37 -14.83 -23.87
N TRP A 53 -11.70 -14.27 -22.87
CA TRP A 53 -10.56 -14.90 -22.20
C TRP A 53 -10.94 -16.11 -21.34
N ARG A 54 -12.17 -16.16 -20.84
CA ARG A 54 -12.68 -17.29 -20.05
C ARG A 54 -12.43 -18.63 -20.73
N SER A 55 -12.66 -18.71 -22.04
CA SER A 55 -12.44 -19.95 -22.81
C SER A 55 -10.95 -20.27 -22.93
N LYS A 56 -10.11 -19.28 -23.23
CA LYS A 56 -8.64 -19.44 -23.35
C LYS A 56 -8.01 -19.91 -22.04
N LEU A 57 -8.46 -19.37 -20.91
CA LEU A 57 -7.97 -19.75 -19.58
C LEU A 57 -8.42 -21.16 -19.19
N LYS A 58 -9.64 -21.56 -19.56
CA LYS A 58 -10.10 -22.95 -19.36
C LYS A 58 -9.25 -23.96 -20.14
N GLU A 59 -8.79 -23.63 -21.35
CA GLU A 59 -7.84 -24.48 -22.10
C GLU A 59 -6.50 -24.67 -21.38
N LYS A 60 -6.16 -23.76 -20.46
CA LYS A 60 -5.00 -23.85 -19.55
C LYS A 60 -5.32 -24.50 -18.21
N ASN A 61 -6.50 -25.11 -18.05
CA ASN A 61 -7.01 -25.66 -16.80
C ASN A 61 -7.17 -24.62 -15.67
N ILE A 62 -7.32 -23.34 -16.02
CA ILE A 62 -7.59 -22.27 -15.06
C ILE A 62 -9.10 -22.10 -14.95
N GLN A 63 -9.67 -22.32 -13.77
CA GLN A 63 -11.09 -22.07 -13.54
C GLN A 63 -11.35 -20.56 -13.53
N VAL A 64 -12.50 -20.12 -14.05
CA VAL A 64 -12.79 -18.69 -14.17
C VAL A 64 -14.19 -18.38 -13.69
N THR A 65 -14.25 -17.53 -12.67
CA THR A 65 -15.46 -16.92 -12.13
C THR A 65 -15.47 -15.44 -12.49
N LEU A 66 -16.51 -15.01 -13.22
CA LEU A 66 -16.71 -13.63 -13.64
C LEU A 66 -17.97 -13.09 -12.99
N MET A 67 -17.88 -11.93 -12.36
CA MET A 67 -19.00 -11.27 -11.69
C MET A 67 -19.04 -9.80 -12.09
N LYS A 68 -20.25 -9.23 -12.10
CA LYS A 68 -20.48 -7.82 -12.45
C LYS A 68 -21.22 -7.10 -11.33
N ASN A 69 -20.79 -5.87 -11.06
CA ASN A 69 -21.46 -4.96 -10.15
C ASN A 69 -22.85 -4.58 -10.69
N LYS A 70 -23.87 -4.73 -9.83
CA LYS A 70 -25.29 -4.48 -10.14
C LYS A 70 -25.79 -3.08 -9.76
N TYR A 71 -24.95 -2.25 -9.12
CA TYR A 71 -25.33 -0.94 -8.59
C TYR A 71 -25.28 0.21 -9.62
N GLY A 72 -24.84 -0.05 -10.86
CA GLY A 72 -24.81 0.94 -11.95
C GLY A 72 -23.70 2.00 -11.85
N SER A 73 -22.89 1.99 -10.79
CA SER A 73 -21.70 2.83 -10.63
C SER A 73 -20.61 2.09 -9.84
N PRO A 74 -19.32 2.41 -10.10
CA PRO A 74 -18.21 1.80 -9.39
C PRO A 74 -18.28 2.08 -7.89
N LYS A 75 -17.96 1.08 -7.08
CA LYS A 75 -17.88 1.17 -5.62
C LYS A 75 -16.44 1.26 -5.10
N GLY A 76 -15.46 1.10 -5.97
CA GLY A 76 -14.04 1.24 -5.67
C GLY A 76 -13.31 -0.10 -5.62
N VAL A 77 -11.98 -0.03 -5.72
CA VAL A 77 -11.11 -1.21 -5.85
C VAL A 77 -11.18 -2.14 -4.63
N GLY A 78 -11.31 -1.60 -3.41
CA GLY A 78 -11.47 -2.42 -2.19
C GLY A 78 -12.74 -3.27 -2.21
N PHE A 79 -13.87 -2.67 -2.61
CA PHE A 79 -15.13 -3.39 -2.83
C PHE A 79 -14.95 -4.48 -3.90
N ALA A 80 -14.40 -4.13 -5.07
CA ALA A 80 -14.21 -5.09 -6.16
C ALA A 80 -13.33 -6.29 -5.75
N ARG A 81 -12.23 -6.04 -5.02
CA ARG A 81 -11.35 -7.10 -4.49
C ARG A 81 -12.08 -7.98 -3.49
N ASN A 82 -12.81 -7.41 -2.53
CA ASN A 82 -13.58 -8.19 -1.56
C ASN A 82 -14.60 -9.09 -2.25
N ARG A 83 -15.36 -8.57 -3.22
CA ARG A 83 -16.31 -9.37 -3.99
C ARG A 83 -15.61 -10.46 -4.80
N ALA A 84 -14.46 -10.20 -5.40
CA ALA A 84 -13.67 -11.23 -6.07
C ALA A 84 -13.18 -12.33 -5.10
N VAL A 85 -12.73 -11.96 -3.89
CA VAL A 85 -12.35 -12.94 -2.86
C VAL A 85 -13.53 -13.80 -2.41
N GLU A 86 -14.70 -13.20 -2.18
CA GLU A 86 -15.93 -13.89 -1.79
C GLU A 86 -16.39 -14.92 -2.84
N ASN A 87 -16.15 -14.65 -4.12
CA ASN A 87 -16.51 -15.54 -5.23
C ASN A 87 -15.41 -16.55 -5.62
N SER A 88 -14.35 -16.63 -4.82
CA SER A 88 -13.20 -17.52 -5.02
C SER A 88 -13.12 -18.60 -3.95
N CYS A 89 -12.47 -19.73 -4.24
CA CYS A 89 -12.36 -20.89 -3.35
C CYS A 89 -10.92 -21.35 -3.06
N GLY A 90 -9.92 -20.67 -3.60
CA GLY A 90 -8.50 -20.97 -3.41
C GLY A 90 -8.05 -20.83 -1.96
N HIS A 91 -7.13 -21.70 -1.53
CA HIS A 91 -6.56 -21.62 -0.18
C HIS A 91 -5.68 -20.37 -0.01
N PHE A 92 -4.98 -19.97 -1.07
CA PHE A 92 -4.23 -18.73 -1.14
C PHE A 92 -4.86 -17.73 -2.11
N LEU A 93 -4.60 -16.46 -1.87
CA LEU A 93 -5.06 -15.32 -2.66
C LEU A 93 -3.85 -14.64 -3.29
N CYS A 94 -3.86 -14.47 -4.61
CA CYS A 94 -2.88 -13.72 -5.38
C CYS A 94 -3.55 -12.48 -5.97
N PHE A 95 -3.18 -11.29 -5.52
CA PHE A 95 -3.80 -10.05 -6.01
C PHE A 95 -3.13 -9.60 -7.32
N LEU A 96 -3.92 -9.08 -8.26
CA LEU A 96 -3.43 -8.54 -9.52
C LEU A 96 -4.37 -7.41 -9.96
N ASP A 97 -3.83 -6.27 -10.37
CA ASP A 97 -4.62 -5.20 -10.96
C ASP A 97 -4.74 -5.38 -12.48
N ALA A 98 -5.87 -4.98 -13.06
CA ALA A 98 -6.23 -5.27 -14.46
C ALA A 98 -5.37 -4.54 -15.50
N ASP A 99 -4.59 -3.55 -15.07
CA ASP A 99 -3.63 -2.80 -15.87
C ASP A 99 -2.18 -3.34 -15.77
N ASP A 100 -1.92 -4.26 -14.85
CA ASP A 100 -0.60 -4.82 -14.55
C ASP A 100 -0.34 -6.18 -15.22
N VAL A 101 0.94 -6.57 -15.24
CA VAL A 101 1.42 -7.83 -15.83
C VAL A 101 2.29 -8.55 -14.82
N MET A 102 1.98 -9.82 -14.52
CA MET A 102 2.82 -10.62 -13.64
C MET A 102 3.84 -11.48 -14.41
N SER A 103 4.99 -11.70 -13.80
CA SER A 103 5.98 -12.67 -14.30
C SER A 103 5.39 -14.08 -14.33
N VAL A 104 5.82 -14.89 -15.29
CA VAL A 104 5.36 -16.29 -15.47
C VAL A 104 5.62 -17.19 -14.26
N GLU A 105 6.59 -16.84 -13.43
CA GLU A 105 6.95 -17.60 -12.22
C GLU A 105 6.30 -17.06 -10.94
N ARG A 106 5.51 -15.97 -11.03
CA ARG A 106 5.01 -15.23 -9.86
C ARG A 106 4.25 -16.13 -8.90
N VAL A 107 3.23 -16.83 -9.40
CA VAL A 107 2.35 -17.65 -8.55
C VAL A 107 3.15 -18.74 -7.87
N GLN A 108 4.06 -19.43 -8.58
CA GLN A 108 4.86 -20.50 -8.00
C GLN A 108 5.80 -20.01 -6.88
N ILE A 109 6.52 -18.91 -7.10
CA ILE A 109 7.48 -18.39 -6.14
C ILE A 109 6.78 -17.86 -4.88
N GLN A 110 5.68 -17.10 -5.05
CA GLN A 110 4.94 -16.56 -3.92
C GLN A 110 4.15 -17.64 -3.17
N TYR A 111 3.63 -18.65 -3.88
CA TYR A 111 2.99 -19.81 -3.27
C TYR A 111 3.95 -20.54 -2.33
N ASN A 112 5.18 -20.82 -2.76
CA ASN A 112 6.16 -21.51 -1.93
C ASN A 112 6.43 -20.72 -0.63
N ALA A 113 6.62 -19.40 -0.73
CA ALA A 113 6.84 -18.55 0.44
C ALA A 113 5.62 -18.49 1.37
N ALA A 114 4.41 -18.40 0.82
CA ALA A 114 3.18 -18.38 1.60
C ALA A 114 2.85 -19.73 2.23
N PHE A 115 3.27 -20.84 1.61
CA PHE A 115 3.13 -22.18 2.16
C PHE A 115 4.05 -22.39 3.37
N GLU A 116 5.28 -21.86 3.31
CA GLU A 116 6.23 -21.88 4.44
C GLU A 116 5.83 -20.91 5.57
N HIS A 117 5.17 -19.79 5.22
CA HIS A 117 4.80 -18.71 6.13
C HIS A 117 3.33 -18.27 5.96
N PRO A 118 2.34 -19.14 6.28
CA PRO A 118 0.92 -18.88 6.01
C PRO A 118 0.33 -17.70 6.78
N GLU A 119 0.98 -17.27 7.87
CA GLU A 119 0.64 -16.10 8.68
C GLU A 119 1.22 -14.78 8.16
N CYS A 120 2.06 -14.84 7.12
CA CYS A 120 2.72 -13.67 6.55
C CYS A 120 1.99 -13.15 5.31
N LEU A 121 1.96 -11.82 5.16
CA LEU A 121 1.61 -11.17 3.91
C LEU A 121 2.87 -11.14 3.02
N ILE A 122 2.80 -11.80 1.86
CA ILE A 122 3.93 -11.97 0.95
C ILE A 122 3.85 -10.93 -0.16
N GLY A 123 4.90 -10.16 -0.37
CA GLY A 123 5.10 -9.30 -1.53
C GLY A 123 6.24 -9.77 -2.41
N SER A 124 6.54 -9.03 -3.47
CA SER A 124 7.70 -9.26 -4.35
C SER A 124 8.43 -7.95 -4.65
N ARG A 125 9.56 -8.02 -5.35
CA ARG A 125 10.03 -6.86 -6.10
C ARG A 125 9.15 -6.67 -7.34
N PHE A 126 9.17 -5.45 -7.85
CA PHE A 126 8.43 -5.06 -9.05
C PHE A 126 9.23 -4.01 -9.82
N HIS A 127 8.93 -3.86 -11.10
CA HIS A 127 9.35 -2.71 -11.89
C HIS A 127 8.14 -1.95 -12.40
N ARG A 128 8.36 -0.79 -13.00
CA ARG A 128 7.28 0.06 -13.53
C ARG A 128 7.42 0.21 -15.04
N GLU A 129 6.28 0.39 -15.70
CA GLU A 129 6.20 0.82 -17.08
C GLU A 129 5.32 2.09 -17.16
N PRO A 130 5.87 3.26 -17.57
CA PRO A 130 7.26 3.51 -17.97
C PRO A 130 8.28 3.37 -16.82
N SER A 131 9.48 2.87 -17.15
CA SER A 131 10.57 2.60 -16.18
C SER A 131 11.06 3.80 -15.38
N ASP A 132 10.74 5.03 -15.82
CA ASP A 132 11.07 6.26 -15.13
C ASP A 132 10.00 6.81 -14.18
N SER A 133 8.85 6.17 -14.14
CA SER A 133 7.80 6.49 -13.21
C SER A 133 8.21 6.13 -11.78
N MET A 134 8.15 7.12 -10.87
CA MET A 134 8.39 6.94 -9.43
C MET A 134 9.69 6.18 -9.07
N LYS A 135 10.79 6.37 -9.83
CA LYS A 135 12.05 5.61 -9.67
C LYS A 135 12.51 5.50 -8.22
N ARG A 136 12.45 6.59 -7.44
CA ARG A 136 12.90 6.61 -6.05
C ARG A 136 12.04 5.74 -5.14
N PHE A 137 10.73 5.72 -5.35
CA PHE A 137 9.82 4.85 -4.60
C PHE A 137 10.08 3.39 -4.94
N THR A 138 10.18 3.05 -6.23
CA THR A 138 10.45 1.68 -6.68
C THR A 138 11.79 1.19 -6.12
N LEU A 139 12.84 2.02 -6.17
CA LEU A 139 14.13 1.69 -5.59
C LEU A 139 14.03 1.47 -4.07
N TRP A 140 13.38 2.37 -3.34
CA TRP A 140 13.14 2.21 -1.90
C TRP A 140 12.43 0.89 -1.59
N ALA A 141 11.27 0.64 -2.20
CA ALA A 141 10.46 -0.56 -1.95
C ALA A 141 11.20 -1.86 -2.28
N ASN A 142 12.02 -1.89 -3.33
CA ASN A 142 12.79 -3.08 -3.74
C ASN A 142 14.08 -3.31 -2.93
N THR A 143 14.55 -2.31 -2.19
CA THR A 143 15.83 -2.37 -1.44
C THR A 143 15.68 -2.56 0.06
N LEU A 144 14.46 -2.42 0.62
CA LEU A 144 14.22 -2.72 2.03
C LEU A 144 14.66 -4.16 2.36
N ASN A 145 15.40 -4.35 3.44
CA ASN A 145 15.62 -5.68 4.03
C ASN A 145 14.41 -6.11 4.88
N GLU A 146 14.42 -7.34 5.40
CA GLU A 146 13.29 -7.90 6.16
C GLU A 146 12.92 -7.07 7.40
N GLU A 147 13.91 -6.61 8.17
CA GLU A 147 13.69 -5.74 9.32
C GLU A 147 13.08 -4.39 8.89
N GLN A 148 13.53 -3.85 7.75
CA GLN A 148 13.06 -2.59 7.21
C GLN A 148 11.63 -2.67 6.66
N LEU A 149 11.18 -3.84 6.18
CA LEU A 149 9.78 -4.05 5.82
C LEU A 149 8.85 -3.81 7.01
N GLN A 150 9.31 -4.12 8.22
CA GLN A 150 8.54 -3.96 9.46
C GLN A 150 8.72 -2.57 10.10
N THR A 151 9.91 -1.98 10.00
CA THR A 151 10.25 -0.74 10.71
C THR A 151 10.01 0.53 9.87
N GLN A 152 10.02 0.44 8.53
CA GLN A 152 9.83 1.60 7.64
C GLN A 152 8.38 1.84 7.21
N ILE A 153 7.41 1.30 7.96
CA ILE A 153 5.96 1.41 7.69
C ILE A 153 5.42 2.86 7.74
N PHE A 154 6.25 3.81 8.20
CA PHE A 154 5.97 5.24 8.25
C PHE A 154 6.80 6.07 7.26
N THR A 155 7.49 5.49 6.28
CA THR A 155 8.43 6.24 5.42
C THR A 155 7.78 6.76 4.12
N SER A 156 6.83 6.04 3.54
CA SER A 156 6.29 6.33 2.19
C SER A 156 4.77 6.44 2.12
N HIS A 157 4.23 6.70 0.93
CA HIS A 157 2.80 6.89 0.67
C HIS A 157 1.96 5.60 0.73
N GLY A 158 2.60 4.45 0.88
CA GLY A 158 1.91 3.16 0.95
C GLY A 158 2.68 2.13 1.79
N PRO A 159 2.19 0.88 1.78
CA PRO A 159 2.83 -0.24 2.45
C PRO A 159 4.29 -0.47 2.01
N THR A 160 5.07 -1.17 2.83
CA THR A 160 6.48 -1.51 2.54
C THR A 160 6.63 -2.60 1.48
N ILE A 161 5.56 -3.35 1.21
CA ILE A 161 5.38 -4.20 0.03
C ILE A 161 4.25 -3.65 -0.83
N ALA A 162 4.50 -3.33 -2.10
CA ALA A 162 3.52 -2.64 -2.91
C ALA A 162 2.34 -3.55 -3.29
N MET A 163 1.10 -3.06 -3.21
CA MET A 163 -0.01 -3.64 -3.99
C MET A 163 0.23 -3.32 -5.49
N PRO A 164 -0.08 -4.24 -6.43
CA PRO A 164 -0.69 -5.55 -6.26
C PRO A 164 0.28 -6.72 -6.17
N THR A 165 1.50 -6.56 -5.66
CA THR A 165 2.44 -7.70 -5.49
C THR A 165 2.00 -8.71 -4.44
N TRP A 166 0.87 -8.50 -3.76
CA TRP A 166 0.49 -9.24 -2.58
C TRP A 166 0.02 -10.67 -2.87
N PHE A 167 0.39 -11.57 -1.98
CA PHE A 167 -0.02 -12.96 -1.91
C PHE A 167 -0.19 -13.35 -0.43
N CYS A 168 -1.28 -14.01 -0.06
CA CYS A 168 -1.50 -14.45 1.32
C CYS A 168 -2.43 -15.66 1.41
N SER A 169 -2.48 -16.31 2.58
CA SER A 169 -3.51 -17.31 2.86
C SER A 169 -4.89 -16.63 2.98
N ARG A 170 -5.95 -17.36 2.60
CA ARG A 170 -7.32 -16.92 2.83
C ARG A 170 -7.61 -16.69 4.31
N GLU A 171 -7.09 -17.56 5.17
CA GLU A 171 -7.24 -17.43 6.63
C GLU A 171 -6.67 -16.10 7.13
N LEU A 172 -5.50 -15.68 6.65
CA LEU A 172 -4.94 -14.36 6.98
C LEU A 172 -5.87 -13.23 6.52
N PHE A 173 -6.35 -13.30 5.28
CA PHE A 173 -7.26 -12.29 4.74
C PHE A 173 -8.55 -12.16 5.56
N ASP A 174 -9.16 -13.29 5.90
CA ASP A 174 -10.38 -13.37 6.70
C ASP A 174 -10.15 -12.86 8.12
N LYS A 175 -8.99 -13.18 8.73
CA LYS A 175 -8.59 -12.69 10.04
C LYS A 175 -8.43 -11.16 10.08
N VAL A 176 -7.92 -10.56 9.00
CA VAL A 176 -7.81 -9.08 8.88
C VAL A 176 -9.18 -8.44 8.64
N GLY A 177 -10.11 -9.16 8.01
CA GLY A 177 -11.48 -8.71 7.74
C GLY A 177 -11.61 -7.92 6.43
N GLY A 178 -10.79 -8.24 5.43
CA GLY A 178 -10.86 -7.68 4.08
C GLY A 178 -10.49 -6.19 3.94
N PHE A 179 -10.60 -5.69 2.71
CA PHE A 179 -10.29 -4.30 2.36
C PHE A 179 -11.41 -3.35 2.82
N SER A 180 -11.06 -2.07 3.05
CA SER A 180 -12.09 -1.04 3.24
C SER A 180 -12.90 -0.84 1.96
N GLU A 181 -14.23 -0.67 2.12
CA GLU A 181 -15.18 -0.41 1.04
C GLU A 181 -15.72 1.03 1.08
N ASP A 182 -15.01 1.96 1.73
CA ASP A 182 -15.44 3.37 1.93
C ASP A 182 -15.52 4.19 0.62
N GLY A 183 -15.19 3.58 -0.54
CA GLY A 183 -15.33 4.18 -1.86
C GLY A 183 -14.02 4.68 -2.46
N GLN A 184 -14.14 5.40 -3.58
CA GLN A 184 -12.99 5.97 -4.31
C GLN A 184 -12.20 6.97 -3.43
N GLY A 185 -10.87 6.98 -3.58
CA GLY A 185 -9.97 7.82 -2.79
C GLY A 185 -9.59 7.24 -1.42
N THR A 186 -10.10 6.06 -1.08
CA THR A 186 -9.69 5.28 0.09
C THR A 186 -8.39 4.53 -0.22
N PRO A 187 -7.33 4.63 0.60
CA PRO A 187 -6.14 3.78 0.48
C PRO A 187 -6.40 2.43 1.16
N GLU A 188 -7.22 1.59 0.52
CA GLU A 188 -7.71 0.34 1.10
C GLU A 188 -6.58 -0.65 1.44
N ASP A 189 -5.52 -0.65 0.64
CA ASP A 189 -4.34 -1.47 0.82
C ASP A 189 -3.55 -1.04 2.07
N LEU A 190 -3.30 0.25 2.27
CA LEU A 190 -2.64 0.77 3.47
C LEU A 190 -3.44 0.49 4.73
N ILE A 191 -4.77 0.61 4.67
CA ILE A 191 -5.66 0.29 5.79
C ILE A 191 -5.59 -1.20 6.12
N PHE A 192 -5.67 -2.08 5.12
CA PHE A 192 -5.52 -3.53 5.32
C PHE A 192 -4.15 -3.85 5.93
N PHE A 193 -3.07 -3.30 5.37
CA PHE A 193 -1.70 -3.51 5.83
C PHE A 193 -1.54 -3.15 7.31
N TYR A 194 -2.09 -2.02 7.74
CA TYR A 194 -2.05 -1.60 9.13
C TYR A 194 -2.90 -2.46 10.07
N LYS A 195 -4.08 -2.93 9.62
CA LYS A 195 -4.88 -3.89 10.40
C LYS A 195 -4.11 -5.21 10.58
N HIS A 196 -3.46 -5.70 9.52
CA HIS A 196 -2.60 -6.90 9.57
C HIS A 196 -1.49 -6.76 10.62
N LEU A 197 -0.76 -5.65 10.62
CA LEU A 197 0.29 -5.38 11.62
C LEU A 197 -0.27 -5.22 13.04
N ASP A 198 -1.45 -4.63 13.20
CA ASP A 198 -2.12 -4.50 14.51
C ASP A 198 -2.47 -5.86 15.11
N LEU A 199 -2.75 -6.85 14.25
CA LEU A 199 -2.98 -8.25 14.61
C LEU A 199 -1.67 -9.05 14.79
N LYS A 200 -0.53 -8.35 14.88
CA LYS A 200 0.82 -8.94 14.98
C LYS A 200 1.20 -9.80 13.77
N GLY A 201 0.58 -9.51 12.62
CA GLY A 201 0.94 -10.13 11.36
C GLY A 201 2.33 -9.70 10.89
N SER A 202 3.00 -10.59 10.14
CA SER A 202 4.32 -10.35 9.59
C SER A 202 4.28 -10.18 8.07
N VAL A 203 5.35 -9.60 7.53
CA VAL A 203 5.47 -9.25 6.10
C VAL A 203 6.78 -9.83 5.59
N ILE A 204 6.71 -10.53 4.45
CA ILE A 204 7.88 -11.08 3.75
C ILE A 204 7.86 -10.56 2.32
N ARG A 205 9.04 -10.34 1.74
CA ARG A 205 9.17 -10.02 0.32
C ARG A 205 10.08 -11.04 -0.35
N VAL A 206 9.55 -11.79 -1.32
CA VAL A 206 10.40 -12.63 -2.17
C VAL A 206 11.32 -11.72 -3.00
N ASN A 207 12.60 -12.09 -3.10
CA ASN A 207 13.62 -11.22 -3.69
C ASN A 207 13.69 -11.27 -5.23
N SER A 208 12.58 -11.59 -5.87
CA SER A 208 12.43 -11.70 -7.33
C SER A 208 11.52 -10.59 -7.85
N ASP A 209 11.81 -10.09 -9.06
CA ASP A 209 10.96 -9.15 -9.78
C ASP A 209 9.83 -9.92 -10.46
N LEU A 210 8.63 -9.84 -9.90
CA LEU A 210 7.49 -10.70 -10.29
C LEU A 210 6.29 -9.91 -10.84
N LEU A 211 6.40 -8.59 -10.95
CA LEU A 211 5.32 -7.73 -11.40
C LEU A 211 5.86 -6.53 -12.17
N MET A 212 5.33 -6.32 -13.37
CA MET A 212 5.37 -5.03 -14.04
C MET A 212 4.14 -4.22 -13.61
N TYR A 213 4.38 -3.17 -12.83
CA TYR A 213 3.37 -2.20 -12.44
C TYR A 213 3.23 -1.14 -13.53
N ARG A 214 2.04 -1.02 -14.12
CA ARG A 214 1.75 -0.01 -15.13
C ARG A 214 1.41 1.33 -14.48
N TYR A 215 2.10 2.39 -14.91
CA TYR A 215 1.88 3.75 -14.41
C TYR A 215 1.34 4.66 -15.50
N HIS A 216 0.08 5.07 -15.36
CA HIS A 216 -0.61 5.94 -16.32
C HIS A 216 -1.62 6.85 -15.62
N SER A 217 -2.08 7.91 -16.30
CA SER A 217 -2.98 8.92 -15.74
C SER A 217 -4.29 8.39 -15.13
N SER A 218 -4.74 7.20 -15.53
CA SER A 218 -5.96 6.57 -15.01
C SER A 218 -5.77 5.70 -13.77
N CYS A 219 -4.55 5.60 -13.21
CA CYS A 219 -4.31 4.74 -12.03
C CYS A 219 -5.13 5.21 -10.82
N THR A 220 -5.71 4.27 -10.07
CA THR A 220 -6.50 4.56 -8.86
C THR A 220 -5.71 5.33 -7.80
N THR A 221 -4.39 5.16 -7.74
CA THR A 221 -3.48 5.89 -6.85
C THR A 221 -3.68 7.42 -6.91
N PHE A 222 -4.05 7.97 -8.08
CA PHE A 222 -4.30 9.42 -8.21
C PHE A 222 -5.61 9.90 -7.58
N SER A 223 -6.53 8.98 -7.27
CA SER A 223 -7.76 9.31 -6.53
C SER A 223 -7.50 9.46 -5.02
N VAL A 224 -6.40 8.91 -4.51
CA VAL A 224 -6.05 8.95 -3.09
C VAL A 224 -5.23 10.21 -2.80
N SER A 225 -5.74 11.08 -1.92
CA SER A 225 -5.03 12.33 -1.59
C SER A 225 -3.80 12.09 -0.69
N GLU A 226 -2.72 12.87 -0.89
CA GLU A 226 -1.56 12.87 0.03
C GLU A 226 -1.99 13.16 1.48
N GLU A 227 -3.06 13.93 1.68
CA GLU A 227 -3.60 14.28 3.00
C GLU A 227 -4.27 13.09 3.69
N THR A 228 -5.03 12.28 2.96
CA THR A 228 -5.65 11.06 3.48
C THR A 228 -4.59 10.10 4.01
N ILE A 229 -3.56 9.82 3.20
CA ILE A 229 -2.43 8.96 3.56
C ILE A 229 -1.68 9.53 4.77
N TRP A 230 -1.42 10.84 4.77
CA TRP A 230 -0.77 11.54 5.87
C TRP A 230 -1.53 11.36 7.19
N ASN A 231 -2.85 11.55 7.17
CA ASN A 231 -3.69 11.45 8.36
C ASN A 231 -3.71 10.04 8.92
N ILE A 232 -3.85 9.01 8.08
CA ILE A 232 -3.83 7.59 8.52
C ILE A 232 -2.48 7.26 9.17
N ARG A 233 -1.37 7.62 8.51
CA ARG A 233 -0.02 7.40 9.04
C ARG A 233 0.22 8.11 10.35
N LEU A 234 -0.17 9.38 10.43
CA LEU A 234 0.03 10.19 11.62
C LEU A 234 -0.78 9.67 12.80
N GLN A 235 -2.04 9.30 12.59
CA GLN A 235 -2.88 8.72 13.63
C GLN A 235 -2.26 7.43 14.19
N ARG A 236 -1.77 6.54 13.32
CA ARG A 236 -1.04 5.34 13.73
C ARG A 236 0.24 5.68 14.49
N PHE A 237 1.05 6.59 13.96
CA PHE A 237 2.32 6.99 14.59
C PHE A 237 2.10 7.62 15.97
N GLU A 238 1.07 8.45 16.13
CA GLU A 238 0.66 8.97 17.43
C GLU A 238 0.25 7.84 18.39
N ARG A 239 -0.62 6.93 17.93
CA ARG A 239 -1.12 5.81 18.73
C ARG A 239 -0.01 4.89 19.21
N ASP A 240 0.86 4.45 18.30
CA ASP A 240 1.81 3.35 18.54
C ASP A 240 3.14 3.83 19.09
N ILE A 241 3.51 5.09 18.84
CA ILE A 241 4.83 5.62 19.20
C ILE A 241 4.67 6.82 20.14
N LEU A 242 4.11 7.94 19.67
CA LEU A 242 4.20 9.20 20.41
C LEU A 242 3.40 9.21 21.71
N ASN A 243 2.29 8.48 21.79
CA ASN A 243 1.49 8.35 23.00
C ASN A 243 2.30 7.74 24.16
N HIS A 244 3.28 6.90 23.86
CA HIS A 244 4.15 6.25 24.83
C HIS A 244 5.42 7.04 25.18
N LEU A 245 5.67 8.15 24.49
CA LEU A 245 6.80 9.04 24.79
C LEU A 245 6.40 10.11 25.80
N SER A 246 7.34 10.46 26.69
CA SER A 246 7.23 11.64 27.56
C SER A 246 7.60 12.93 26.82
N HIS A 247 8.60 12.86 25.94
CA HIS A 247 9.04 13.95 25.07
C HIS A 247 9.68 13.41 23.78
N PHE A 248 9.86 14.27 22.78
CA PHE A 248 10.70 13.97 21.61
C PHE A 248 11.18 15.24 20.89
N THR A 249 12.28 15.10 20.15
CA THR A 249 12.81 16.14 19.26
C THR A 249 12.28 15.94 17.83
N ILE A 250 11.91 17.02 17.13
CA ILE A 250 11.63 16.98 15.70
C ILE A 250 12.86 17.39 14.91
N TRP A 251 13.39 16.49 14.09
CA TRP A 251 14.41 16.84 13.10
C TRP A 251 13.77 17.62 11.95
N ASN A 252 14.47 18.68 11.51
CA ASN A 252 14.08 19.61 10.45
C ASN A 252 13.10 20.71 10.92
N ALA A 253 13.64 21.90 11.22
CA ALA A 253 12.87 23.10 11.57
C ALA A 253 12.29 23.83 10.33
N GLY A 254 12.16 23.14 9.20
CA GLY A 254 11.62 23.63 7.93
C GLY A 254 10.18 23.21 7.66
N LYS A 255 9.79 23.17 6.38
CA LYS A 255 8.39 22.92 5.97
C LYS A 255 7.84 21.59 6.48
N GLN A 256 8.62 20.50 6.39
CA GLN A 256 8.15 19.16 6.75
C GLN A 256 7.99 18.98 8.26
N GLY A 257 9.00 19.30 9.06
CA GLY A 257 8.89 19.19 10.52
C GLY A 257 7.83 20.12 11.10
N ARG A 258 7.67 21.35 10.57
CA ARG A 258 6.58 22.24 10.98
C ARG A 258 5.21 21.72 10.56
N LYS A 259 5.06 21.12 9.38
CA LYS A 259 3.82 20.44 8.98
C LYS A 259 3.49 19.34 9.98
N PHE A 260 4.46 18.47 10.29
CA PHE A 260 4.31 17.42 11.28
C PHE A 260 3.86 17.96 12.64
N TYR A 261 4.57 18.92 13.22
CA TYR A 261 4.20 19.54 14.49
C TYR A 261 2.76 20.08 14.51
N ARG A 262 2.35 20.79 13.46
CA ARG A 262 1.00 21.37 13.36
C ARG A 262 -0.08 20.30 13.23
N SER A 263 0.22 19.17 12.60
CA SER A 263 -0.71 18.05 12.45
C SER A 263 -0.89 17.21 13.73
N LEU A 264 0.00 17.33 14.72
CA LEU A 264 -0.11 16.58 15.98
C LEU A 264 -1.34 16.98 16.79
N LYS A 265 -1.92 16.01 17.50
CA LYS A 265 -2.92 16.28 18.55
C LYS A 265 -2.29 17.13 19.67
N PRO A 266 -3.08 17.95 20.37
CA PRO A 266 -2.57 18.85 21.41
C PRO A 266 -1.67 18.17 22.45
N ASP A 267 -2.04 16.97 22.91
CA ASP A 267 -1.26 16.25 23.93
C ASP A 267 0.11 15.80 23.42
N ASN A 268 0.21 15.31 22.19
CA ASN A 268 1.50 14.93 21.60
C ASN A 268 2.32 16.15 21.18
N ARG A 269 1.66 17.25 20.80
CA ARG A 269 2.34 18.51 20.49
C ARG A 269 3.09 19.08 21.69
N LYS A 270 2.52 18.98 22.89
CA LYS A 270 3.16 19.41 24.16
C LYS A 270 4.41 18.60 24.51
N LYS A 271 4.55 17.39 23.97
CA LYS A 271 5.73 16.53 24.16
C LYS A 271 6.92 16.93 23.29
N VAL A 272 6.74 17.84 22.34
CA VAL A 272 7.82 18.29 21.46
C VAL A 272 8.75 19.19 22.26
N SER A 273 9.95 18.69 22.57
CA SER A 273 10.94 19.43 23.37
C SER A 273 11.63 20.51 22.53
N MET A 274 11.99 20.18 21.30
CA MET A 274 12.65 21.11 20.38
C MET A 274 12.51 20.69 18.91
N PHE A 275 12.74 21.64 18.02
CA PHE A 275 13.21 21.36 16.67
C PHE A 275 14.73 21.35 16.65
N CYS A 276 15.33 20.45 15.87
CA CYS A 276 16.75 20.50 15.56
C CYS A 276 17.01 20.61 14.06
N ASP A 277 18.07 21.32 13.68
CA ASP A 277 18.45 21.51 12.28
C ASP A 277 19.97 21.70 12.14
N VAL A 278 20.47 21.61 10.90
CA VAL A 278 21.86 21.92 10.53
C VAL A 278 21.98 23.28 9.85
N ASP A 279 20.86 23.82 9.34
CA ASP A 279 20.82 25.11 8.66
C ASP A 279 20.92 26.27 9.68
N ALA A 280 22.07 26.96 9.65
CA ALA A 280 22.35 28.12 10.50
C ALA A 280 21.26 29.21 10.42
N LYS A 281 20.61 29.43 9.26
CA LYS A 281 19.54 30.43 9.14
C LYS A 281 18.30 30.04 9.94
N LYS A 282 17.97 28.74 9.99
CA LYS A 282 16.84 28.25 10.79
C LYS A 282 17.17 28.27 12.28
N ILE A 283 18.39 27.85 12.64
CA ILE A 283 18.87 27.87 14.04
C ILE A 283 18.88 29.29 14.59
N LYS A 284 19.29 30.29 13.80
CA LYS A 284 19.26 31.71 14.18
C LYS A 284 17.87 32.24 14.53
N LYS A 285 16.78 31.59 14.09
CA LYS A 285 15.42 31.97 14.50
C LYS A 285 15.14 31.66 15.98
N ALA A 286 15.94 30.78 16.59
CA ALA A 286 15.91 30.34 17.99
C ALA A 286 14.62 29.67 18.48
N VAL A 287 13.45 30.09 18.00
CA VAL A 287 12.13 29.59 18.39
C VAL A 287 11.22 29.52 17.16
N TYR A 288 10.43 28.45 17.08
CA TYR A 288 9.27 28.35 16.22
C TYR A 288 8.01 28.72 17.01
N ILE A 289 7.18 29.60 16.45
CA ILE A 289 5.88 29.99 17.01
C ILE A 289 4.80 29.42 16.10
N TYR A 290 3.84 28.71 16.68
CA TYR A 290 2.68 28.21 15.93
C TYR A 290 1.57 29.28 15.91
N GLU A 291 1.69 30.20 14.95
CA GLU A 291 0.81 31.38 14.83
C GLU A 291 -0.66 31.01 14.64
N GLU A 292 -0.95 29.96 13.86
CA GLU A 292 -2.32 29.53 13.57
C GLU A 292 -2.97 28.72 14.72
N SER A 293 -2.26 28.46 15.82
CA SER A 293 -2.84 27.78 16.99
C SER A 293 -3.91 28.63 17.68
N GLN A 294 -4.96 28.01 18.20
CA GLN A 294 -5.98 28.69 19.02
C GLN A 294 -5.56 28.83 20.50
N GLU A 295 -4.43 28.26 20.89
CA GLU A 295 -3.91 28.31 22.27
C GLU A 295 -3.38 29.71 22.64
N SER A 296 -3.54 30.11 23.91
CA SER A 296 -3.00 31.35 24.48
C SER A 296 -2.23 31.05 25.79
N PRO A 297 -0.93 31.36 25.87
CA PRO A 297 -0.08 31.92 24.81
C PRO A 297 0.10 30.96 23.62
N LYS A 298 0.43 31.50 22.45
CA LYS A 298 0.72 30.69 21.25
C LYS A 298 1.84 29.69 21.55
N PRO A 299 1.76 28.43 21.09
CA PRO A 299 2.80 27.43 21.36
C PRO A 299 4.15 27.87 20.78
N ARG A 300 5.21 27.71 21.58
CA ARG A 300 6.58 28.07 21.24
C ARG A 300 7.48 26.86 21.42
N VAL A 301 8.27 26.53 20.42
CA VAL A 301 9.20 25.40 20.45
C VAL A 301 10.60 25.90 20.10
N PRO A 302 11.64 25.62 20.92
CA PRO A 302 12.99 26.05 20.60
C PRO A 302 13.51 25.38 19.31
N ILE A 303 14.35 26.10 18.58
CA ILE A 303 15.08 25.59 17.42
C ILE A 303 16.56 25.55 17.79
N CYS A 304 17.14 24.35 17.82
CA CYS A 304 18.51 24.12 18.23
C CYS A 304 19.37 23.53 17.11
N HIS A 305 20.68 23.65 17.27
CA HIS A 305 21.63 22.91 16.45
C HIS A 305 21.49 21.39 16.72
N PHE A 306 21.65 20.56 15.69
CA PHE A 306 21.46 19.10 15.80
C PHE A 306 22.29 18.43 16.91
N SER A 307 23.46 18.97 17.25
CA SER A 307 24.29 18.45 18.34
C SER A 307 23.68 18.59 19.73
N LYS A 308 22.57 19.33 19.86
CA LYS A 308 21.79 19.47 21.10
C LYS A 308 20.50 18.64 21.09
N ALA A 309 20.26 17.85 20.04
CA ALA A 309 19.04 17.06 19.92
C ALA A 309 18.97 16.01 21.03
N GLU A 310 17.82 15.90 21.67
CA GLU A 310 17.56 14.91 22.72
C GLU A 310 16.72 13.77 22.15
N PRO A 311 17.12 12.50 22.35
CA PRO A 311 16.33 11.36 21.91
C PRO A 311 15.04 11.21 22.74
N PRO A 312 13.97 10.63 22.17
CA PRO A 312 13.86 10.15 20.79
C PRO A 312 13.76 11.26 19.75
N ILE A 313 14.28 11.02 18.54
CA ILE A 313 14.23 11.97 17.42
C ILE A 313 13.25 11.48 16.36
N VAL A 314 12.25 12.30 16.03
CA VAL A 314 11.34 12.08 14.92
C VAL A 314 11.88 12.77 13.68
N ILE A 315 12.07 12.01 12.60
CA ILE A 315 12.63 12.51 11.35
C ILE A 315 11.52 12.64 10.30
N CYS A 316 11.25 13.87 9.87
CA CYS A 316 10.28 14.15 8.81
C CYS A 316 11.00 14.41 7.48
N MET A 317 11.00 13.42 6.59
CA MET A 317 11.53 13.55 5.22
C MET A 317 10.43 13.31 4.19
N LYS A 318 10.43 14.11 3.12
CA LYS A 318 9.67 13.80 1.91
C LYS A 318 10.61 13.05 0.97
N MET A 319 10.28 11.82 0.62
CA MET A 319 10.91 11.19 -0.53
C MET A 319 10.45 11.98 -1.76
N CYS A 320 11.37 12.71 -2.39
CA CYS A 320 11.09 13.36 -3.66
C CYS A 320 10.79 12.26 -4.69
N ALA A 321 9.83 12.51 -5.59
CA ALA A 321 9.52 11.59 -6.70
C ALA A 321 10.76 11.33 -7.57
#